data_AF-H8KNZ2-F1
#
_entry.id   AF-H8KNZ2-F1
#
_cell.length_a   1.000
_cell.length_b   1.000
_cell.length_c   1.000
_cell.angle_alpha   90.00
_cell.angle_beta   90.00
_cell.angle_gamma   90.00
#
_symmetry.space_group_name_H-M   'P 1'
#
loop_
_entity.id
_entity.type
_entity.pdbx_description
1 polymer ?
#
loop_
_entity_poly.entity_id
_entity_poly.type
_entity_poly.pdbx_seq_one_letter_code
_entity_poly.pdbx_strand_id
1 'polypeptide(L)'
;MKIYYFILSFIAIILFQIGCKKVSSVPVKTKMVLAEKKSVDTLTSVIHTLKPYSDLVLDTSISLQSAPGTKSVLFNSDGSRLYALNLEGLSVYEFDQQEKRVLREFRFKPTIGEGWSYEDAKKIISYKEKPVEAAISNHDSILWVSLHNAEGIVPILLNDIPKMKALHPERDSLQKEVKVIYTNDATPDTIYCPLIKTGKTPKVIVADKKSQYLLVSNWHSHSTSVLTIDPDHFPFAYLLKNISMGAIPRGIVVDNNNERSFVAIMGGARINVVNMKTWENEPPINVASNPRHLVMDTKGRLFVSYNMLSEVACIDPLTGQTLFTAKTESHPRTIILSKNGQFLFVTCYKGNKLDVFKIVDNGLVKIYSLDSKGRPVGVDIFEDDDTLEAWVCNYTIGTIKVFKFQKHQDELNLAITKKKRLSQSIN
;
A
#
# COMPACT_ATOMS: atom_id res chain seq x y z
N MET A 1 5.81 0.05 72.75
CA MET A 1 5.32 -1.18 73.40
C MET A 1 3.94 -1.46 72.81
N LYS A 2 3.81 -2.52 71.99
CA LYS A 2 2.59 -2.82 71.20
C LYS A 2 1.61 -3.65 72.02
N ILE A 3 0.32 -3.30 71.95
CA ILE A 3 -0.82 -4.15 72.32
C ILE A 3 -1.85 -4.00 71.21
N TYR A 4 -2.34 -5.11 70.65
CA TYR A 4 -3.76 -5.31 70.31
C TYR A 4 -4.04 -6.81 70.06
N TYR A 5 -5.30 -7.16 70.28
CA TYR A 5 -5.87 -8.44 70.71
C TYR A 5 -5.97 -9.57 69.66
N PHE A 6 -6.02 -10.80 70.20
CA PHE A 6 -6.31 -12.10 69.59
C PHE A 6 -7.83 -12.34 69.47
N ILE A 7 -8.33 -12.83 68.33
CA ILE A 7 -9.61 -13.57 68.21
C ILE A 7 -9.43 -14.73 67.21
N LEU A 8 -9.64 -15.96 67.69
CA LEU A 8 -9.78 -17.20 66.91
C LEU A 8 -11.21 -17.36 66.40
N SER A 9 -11.39 -17.95 65.22
CA SER A 9 -12.65 -18.62 64.84
C SER A 9 -12.38 -19.97 64.19
N PHE A 10 -13.03 -21.00 64.72
CA PHE A 10 -13.09 -22.39 64.26
C PHE A 10 -14.01 -22.52 63.03
N ILE A 11 -13.80 -23.56 62.19
CA ILE A 11 -14.85 -24.45 61.62
C ILE A 11 -14.20 -25.74 61.11
N ALA A 12 -14.94 -26.84 61.27
CA ALA A 12 -14.51 -28.24 61.36
C ALA A 12 -14.32 -28.97 60.01
N ILE A 13 -13.48 -30.01 60.06
CA ILE A 13 -13.25 -31.02 59.02
C ILE A 13 -14.06 -32.28 59.38
N ILE A 14 -14.86 -32.80 58.44
CA ILE A 14 -15.50 -34.12 58.55
C ILE A 14 -14.94 -35.03 57.45
N LEU A 15 -14.33 -36.14 57.87
CA LEU A 15 -13.91 -37.28 57.06
C LEU A 15 -14.88 -38.43 57.30
N PHE A 16 -15.33 -39.10 56.24
CA PHE A 16 -15.85 -40.47 56.29
C PHE A 16 -15.27 -41.29 55.14
N GLN A 17 -14.91 -42.53 55.48
CA GLN A 17 -14.22 -43.57 54.71
C GLN A 17 -15.25 -44.74 54.59
N ILE A 18 -15.49 -45.46 53.48
CA ILE A 18 -14.77 -46.62 52.89
C ILE A 18 -15.74 -47.28 51.87
N GLY A 19 -15.23 -47.94 50.82
CA GLY A 19 -15.89 -49.14 50.29
C GLY A 19 -15.73 -49.45 48.79
N CYS A 20 -14.69 -50.21 48.41
CA CYS A 20 -14.53 -50.82 47.09
C CYS A 20 -15.36 -52.11 46.94
N LYS A 21 -15.95 -52.35 45.74
CA LYS A 21 -16.23 -53.70 45.21
C LYS A 21 -15.83 -53.79 43.73
N LYS A 22 -15.05 -54.82 43.40
CA LYS A 22 -14.66 -55.26 42.05
C LYS A 22 -15.84 -55.93 41.33
N VAL A 23 -15.97 -55.72 40.02
CA VAL A 23 -16.54 -56.70 39.07
C VAL A 23 -15.72 -56.69 37.78
N SER A 24 -15.49 -57.90 37.26
CA SER A 24 -14.69 -58.28 36.09
C SER A 24 -15.37 -58.03 34.74
N SER A 25 -14.54 -57.99 33.69
CA SER A 25 -14.79 -57.67 32.28
C SER A 25 -15.51 -58.73 31.43
N VAL A 26 -16.33 -58.28 30.46
CA VAL A 26 -16.67 -58.94 29.16
C VAL A 26 -16.91 -57.80 28.11
N PRO A 27 -16.52 -57.96 26.82
CA PRO A 27 -16.12 -56.82 25.98
C PRO A 27 -17.26 -56.26 25.12
N VAL A 28 -17.33 -54.94 25.00
CA VAL A 28 -18.11 -54.25 23.95
C VAL A 28 -17.13 -53.67 22.94
N LYS A 29 -17.22 -54.14 21.69
CA LYS A 29 -16.49 -53.60 20.53
C LYS A 29 -16.92 -52.15 20.30
N THR A 30 -16.21 -51.20 20.86
CA THR A 30 -16.30 -49.81 20.42
C THR A 30 -15.45 -49.69 19.16
N LYS A 31 -16.09 -49.55 18.00
CA LYS A 31 -15.41 -49.12 16.77
C LYS A 31 -14.68 -47.82 17.09
N MET A 32 -13.35 -47.82 16.97
CA MET A 32 -12.60 -46.58 16.80
C MET A 32 -13.09 -45.95 15.51
N VAL A 33 -13.97 -44.94 15.63
CA VAL A 33 -14.04 -43.91 14.61
C VAL A 33 -12.88 -43.00 14.93
N LEU A 34 -11.75 -43.23 14.26
CA LEU A 34 -10.78 -42.18 14.04
C LEU A 34 -11.58 -41.03 13.42
N ALA A 35 -11.83 -39.99 14.19
CA ALA A 35 -12.21 -38.71 13.61
C ALA A 35 -11.02 -38.31 12.76
N GLU A 36 -11.16 -38.51 11.44
CA GLU A 36 -10.25 -37.96 10.47
C GLU A 36 -10.10 -36.48 10.82
N LYS A 37 -8.88 -36.13 11.19
CA LYS A 37 -8.43 -34.75 11.25
C LYS A 37 -8.70 -34.24 9.84
N LYS A 38 -9.83 -33.54 9.64
CA LYS A 38 -10.07 -32.82 8.39
C LYS A 38 -8.86 -31.93 8.23
N SER A 39 -7.97 -32.33 7.32
CA SER A 39 -6.99 -31.44 6.73
C SER A 39 -7.79 -30.22 6.36
N VAL A 40 -7.42 -29.09 6.94
CA VAL A 40 -7.77 -27.80 6.34
C VAL A 40 -7.24 -27.95 4.93
N ASP A 41 -8.15 -28.16 3.98
CA ASP A 41 -7.83 -28.13 2.58
C ASP A 41 -7.07 -26.83 2.40
N THR A 42 -5.78 -26.95 2.13
CA THR A 42 -5.01 -25.89 1.52
C THR A 42 -5.78 -25.57 0.26
N LEU A 43 -6.66 -24.57 0.35
CA LEU A 43 -7.15 -23.83 -0.79
C LEU A 43 -5.88 -23.29 -1.43
N THR A 44 -5.30 -24.09 -2.30
CA THR A 44 -4.33 -23.66 -3.29
C THR A 44 -5.06 -22.54 -4.00
N SER A 45 -4.75 -21.30 -3.63
CA SER A 45 -5.23 -20.14 -4.35
C SER A 45 -4.76 -20.36 -5.77
N VAL A 46 -5.69 -20.76 -6.64
CA VAL A 46 -5.44 -20.82 -8.07
C VAL A 46 -5.09 -19.39 -8.42
N ILE A 47 -3.81 -19.12 -8.65
CA ILE A 47 -3.36 -17.81 -9.11
C ILE A 47 -4.02 -17.62 -10.46
N HIS A 48 -5.12 -16.87 -10.48
CA HIS A 48 -5.83 -16.56 -11.71
C HIS A 48 -4.87 -15.77 -12.60
N THR A 49 -4.32 -16.44 -13.59
CA THR A 49 -3.47 -15.77 -14.58
C THR A 49 -4.41 -15.10 -15.57
N LEU A 50 -4.32 -13.77 -15.68
CA LEU A 50 -5.15 -13.00 -16.60
C LEU A 50 -4.98 -13.47 -18.04
N LYS A 51 -6.07 -13.41 -18.82
CA LYS A 51 -6.00 -13.60 -20.28
C LYS A 51 -4.92 -12.67 -20.87
N PRO A 52 -4.05 -13.16 -21.78
CA PRO A 52 -3.09 -12.31 -22.47
C PRO A 52 -3.80 -11.23 -23.28
N TYR A 53 -3.29 -10.00 -23.23
CA TYR A 53 -3.73 -8.87 -24.04
C TYR A 53 -2.52 -8.05 -24.46
N SER A 54 -2.61 -7.38 -25.62
CA SER A 54 -1.54 -6.55 -26.19
C SER A 54 -1.99 -5.12 -26.46
N ASP A 55 -3.29 -4.85 -26.38
CA ASP A 55 -3.89 -3.57 -26.73
C ASP A 55 -4.99 -3.18 -25.74
N LEU A 56 -5.15 -1.86 -25.59
CA LEU A 56 -6.17 -1.24 -24.75
C LEU A 56 -7.00 -0.29 -25.62
N VAL A 57 -8.32 -0.43 -25.53
CA VAL A 57 -9.26 0.51 -26.15
C VAL A 57 -10.03 1.20 -25.04
N LEU A 58 -9.92 2.53 -24.96
CA LEU A 58 -10.70 3.31 -24.01
C LEU A 58 -12.20 3.11 -24.26
N ASP A 59 -12.92 2.69 -23.23
CA ASP A 59 -14.36 2.40 -23.25
C ASP A 59 -15.15 3.57 -22.69
N THR A 60 -14.93 3.85 -21.40
CA THR A 60 -15.65 4.89 -20.68
C THR A 60 -14.78 5.56 -19.63
N SER A 61 -15.25 6.70 -19.12
CA SER A 61 -14.69 7.28 -17.91
C SER A 61 -15.78 7.86 -17.03
N ILE A 62 -15.65 7.65 -15.72
CA ILE A 62 -16.55 8.21 -14.70
C ILE A 62 -15.74 8.99 -13.66
N SER A 63 -16.41 9.85 -12.90
CA SER A 63 -15.80 10.56 -11.77
C SER A 63 -16.53 10.23 -10.49
N LEU A 64 -15.78 9.72 -9.53
CA LEU A 64 -16.25 9.40 -8.20
C LEU A 64 -15.91 10.55 -7.26
N GLN A 65 -16.85 10.90 -6.40
CA GLN A 65 -16.61 11.86 -5.33
C GLN A 65 -15.71 11.24 -4.27
N SER A 66 -14.74 12.00 -3.81
CA SER A 66 -13.91 11.68 -2.65
C SER A 66 -13.94 12.89 -1.72
N ALA A 67 -12.83 13.24 -1.05
CA ALA A 67 -12.74 14.42 -0.19
C ALA A 67 -11.62 15.37 -0.64
N PRO A 68 -11.61 16.63 -0.15
CA PRO A 68 -10.59 17.61 -0.52
C PRO A 68 -9.15 17.07 -0.41
N GLY A 69 -8.33 17.37 -1.40
CA GLY A 69 -6.93 16.96 -1.40
C GLY A 69 -6.69 15.46 -1.60
N THR A 70 -7.59 14.73 -2.31
CA THR A 70 -7.36 13.33 -2.70
C THR A 70 -6.01 13.19 -3.40
N LYS A 71 -5.06 12.52 -2.75
CA LYS A 71 -3.65 12.58 -3.12
C LYS A 71 -3.13 11.30 -3.72
N SER A 72 -3.52 10.17 -3.15
CA SER A 72 -3.08 8.84 -3.56
C SER A 72 -4.21 7.85 -3.39
N VAL A 73 -4.09 6.76 -4.12
CA VAL A 73 -4.98 5.61 -4.06
C VAL A 73 -4.15 4.34 -4.14
N LEU A 74 -4.65 3.27 -3.55
CA LEU A 74 -4.11 1.92 -3.71
C LEU A 74 -5.21 0.86 -3.59
N PHE A 75 -5.14 -0.16 -4.43
CA PHE A 75 -5.96 -1.36 -4.34
C PHE A 75 -5.38 -2.35 -3.33
N ASN A 76 -6.27 -3.11 -2.70
CA ASN A 76 -5.89 -4.35 -2.03
C ASN A 76 -5.51 -5.44 -3.06
N SER A 77 -4.95 -6.56 -2.60
CA SER A 77 -4.32 -7.55 -3.48
C SER A 77 -5.27 -8.21 -4.50
N ASP A 78 -6.55 -8.38 -4.16
CA ASP A 78 -7.57 -8.93 -5.07
C ASP A 78 -8.28 -7.86 -5.93
N GLY A 79 -8.02 -6.58 -5.67
CA GLY A 79 -8.61 -5.45 -6.39
C GLY A 79 -10.06 -5.13 -6.03
N SER A 80 -10.66 -5.80 -5.03
CA SER A 80 -12.05 -5.57 -4.62
C SER A 80 -12.24 -4.27 -3.82
N ARG A 81 -11.18 -3.73 -3.23
CA ARG A 81 -11.17 -2.52 -2.40
C ARG A 81 -10.11 -1.54 -2.84
N LEU A 82 -10.49 -0.28 -2.94
CA LEU A 82 -9.55 0.83 -3.14
C LEU A 82 -9.53 1.74 -1.92
N TYR A 83 -8.34 2.08 -1.43
CA TYR A 83 -8.15 3.07 -0.37
C TYR A 83 -7.71 4.40 -0.98
N ALA A 84 -8.46 5.47 -0.76
CA ALA A 84 -8.14 6.81 -1.24
C ALA A 84 -7.75 7.73 -0.08
N LEU A 85 -6.57 8.35 -0.16
CA LEU A 85 -6.02 9.19 0.89
C LEU A 85 -6.33 10.65 0.62
N ASN A 86 -7.13 11.26 1.50
CA ASN A 86 -7.62 12.62 1.37
C ASN A 86 -6.85 13.54 2.32
N LEU A 87 -5.83 14.20 1.77
CA LEU A 87 -4.87 14.99 2.53
C LEU A 87 -5.54 16.15 3.28
N GLU A 88 -6.42 16.88 2.60
CA GLU A 88 -7.10 18.05 3.17
C GLU A 88 -8.42 17.66 3.85
N GLY A 89 -9.02 16.54 3.44
CA GLY A 89 -10.17 15.93 4.11
C GLY A 89 -9.84 15.21 5.42
N LEU A 90 -8.55 15.07 5.78
CA LEU A 90 -8.08 14.38 6.97
C LEU A 90 -8.67 12.97 7.10
N SER A 91 -8.75 12.24 5.98
CA SER A 91 -9.45 10.97 5.95
C SER A 91 -8.88 9.99 4.93
N VAL A 92 -9.19 8.71 5.13
CA VAL A 92 -9.02 7.66 4.12
C VAL A 92 -10.39 7.10 3.78
N TYR A 93 -10.73 7.03 2.50
CA TYR A 93 -11.97 6.40 2.04
C TYR A 93 -11.66 4.99 1.54
N GLU A 94 -12.46 4.02 1.95
CA GLU A 94 -12.46 2.68 1.36
C GLU A 94 -13.62 2.60 0.35
N PHE A 95 -13.30 2.37 -0.91
CA PHE A 95 -14.25 2.17 -1.99
C PHE A 95 -14.42 0.68 -2.28
N ASP A 96 -15.64 0.30 -2.61
CA ASP A 96 -15.92 -0.94 -3.33
C ASP A 96 -15.59 -0.73 -4.81
N GLN A 97 -14.73 -1.59 -5.36
CA GLN A 97 -14.32 -1.49 -6.76
C GLN A 97 -15.48 -1.80 -7.72
N GLN A 98 -16.32 -2.79 -7.43
CA GLN A 98 -17.39 -3.21 -8.34
C GLN A 98 -18.52 -2.17 -8.36
N GLU A 99 -18.97 -1.76 -7.17
CA GLU A 99 -20.08 -0.83 -6.98
C GLU A 99 -19.68 0.65 -7.15
N LYS A 100 -18.38 0.93 -7.28
CA LYS A 100 -17.80 2.28 -7.44
C LYS A 100 -18.25 3.27 -6.36
N ARG A 101 -18.46 2.80 -5.12
CA ARG A 101 -18.99 3.60 -4.00
C ARG A 101 -18.14 3.46 -2.75
N VAL A 102 -18.19 4.48 -1.89
CA VAL A 102 -17.54 4.43 -0.58
C VAL A 102 -18.29 3.44 0.32
N LEU A 103 -17.54 2.57 1.02
CA LEU A 103 -18.03 1.65 2.03
C LEU A 103 -17.89 2.26 3.44
N ARG A 104 -16.71 2.81 3.73
CA ARG A 104 -16.43 3.50 4.99
C ARG A 104 -15.36 4.57 4.83
N GLU A 105 -15.39 5.52 5.75
CA GLU A 105 -14.40 6.59 5.91
C GLU A 105 -13.68 6.41 7.25
N PHE A 106 -12.34 6.46 7.20
CA PHE A 106 -11.47 6.60 8.37
C PHE A 106 -11.12 8.07 8.54
N ARG A 107 -11.88 8.79 9.37
CA ARG A 107 -11.72 10.24 9.59
C ARG A 107 -10.87 10.51 10.81
N PHE A 108 -9.73 11.14 10.61
CA PHE A 108 -8.83 11.50 11.69
C PHE A 108 -9.37 12.71 12.48
N LYS A 109 -9.22 12.67 13.80
CA LYS A 109 -9.48 13.84 14.64
C LYS A 109 -8.41 14.91 14.40
N PRO A 110 -8.79 16.14 14.00
CA PRO A 110 -7.82 17.19 13.69
C PRO A 110 -7.11 17.68 14.95
N THR A 111 -5.78 17.70 14.90
CA THR A 111 -4.92 18.40 15.86
C THR A 111 -4.17 19.51 15.13
N ILE A 112 -4.28 20.75 15.63
CA ILE A 112 -3.54 21.88 15.06
C ILE A 112 -2.03 21.56 15.09
N GLY A 113 -1.36 21.84 13.97
CA GLY A 113 0.06 21.62 13.80
C GLY A 113 0.67 22.55 12.78
N GLU A 114 1.96 22.36 12.55
CA GLU A 114 2.70 23.08 11.52
C GLU A 114 2.61 22.31 10.19
N GLY A 115 2.27 23.01 9.12
CA GLY A 115 2.36 22.55 7.75
C GLY A 115 3.39 23.35 6.95
N TRP A 116 3.46 23.06 5.64
CA TRP A 116 4.42 23.70 4.73
C TRP A 116 3.72 24.17 3.46
N SER A 117 3.86 25.46 3.13
CA SER A 117 3.51 26.01 1.82
C SER A 117 4.65 25.73 0.86
N TYR A 118 4.39 24.89 -0.15
CA TYR A 118 5.37 24.58 -1.19
C TYR A 118 5.57 25.72 -2.19
N GLU A 119 4.59 26.62 -2.31
CA GLU A 119 4.65 27.78 -3.21
C GLU A 119 5.52 28.89 -2.61
N ASP A 120 5.35 29.17 -1.32
CA ASP A 120 6.09 30.22 -0.61
C ASP A 120 7.35 29.73 0.12
N ALA A 121 7.59 28.41 0.13
CA ALA A 121 8.64 27.77 0.91
C ALA A 121 8.66 28.21 2.39
N LYS A 122 7.48 28.26 3.04
CA LYS A 122 7.34 28.69 4.44
C LYS A 122 6.41 27.80 5.25
N LYS A 123 6.61 27.83 6.56
CA LYS A 123 5.74 27.17 7.55
C LYS A 123 4.37 27.85 7.60
N ILE A 124 3.32 27.06 7.76
CA ILE A 124 1.93 27.53 7.86
C ILE A 124 1.19 26.80 8.99
N ILE A 125 0.12 27.39 9.52
CA ILE A 125 -0.81 26.67 10.40
C ILE A 125 -1.54 25.61 9.56
N SER A 126 -1.62 24.38 10.08
CA SER A 126 -2.28 23.26 9.43
C SER A 126 -2.74 22.23 10.47
N TYR A 127 -2.95 20.99 10.04
CA TYR A 127 -3.29 19.85 10.89
C TYR A 127 -2.22 18.77 10.82
N LYS A 128 -2.03 18.01 11.90
CA LYS A 128 -1.05 16.92 11.97
C LYS A 128 -1.50 15.70 11.14
N GLU A 129 -2.79 15.38 11.18
CA GLU A 129 -3.40 14.15 10.66
C GLU A 129 -3.77 14.22 9.17
N LYS A 130 -2.77 14.55 8.34
CA LYS A 130 -2.94 14.69 6.89
C LYS A 130 -2.43 13.43 6.16
N PRO A 131 -3.28 12.46 5.78
CA PRO A 131 -2.85 11.24 5.11
C PRO A 131 -2.30 11.52 3.70
N VAL A 132 -1.15 10.93 3.34
CA VAL A 132 -0.42 11.27 2.10
C VAL A 132 -0.30 10.12 1.13
N GLU A 133 0.31 9.02 1.56
CA GLU A 133 0.50 7.76 0.81
C GLU A 133 0.23 6.60 1.78
N ALA A 134 -0.03 5.41 1.25
CA ALA A 134 -0.22 4.22 2.06
C ALA A 134 0.43 2.99 1.44
N ALA A 135 0.60 1.96 2.26
CA ALA A 135 0.96 0.62 1.86
C ALA A 135 0.06 -0.37 2.57
N ILE A 136 -0.15 -1.53 1.96
CA ILE A 136 -0.89 -2.64 2.54
C ILE A 136 0.08 -3.79 2.80
N SER A 137 -0.09 -4.46 3.93
CA SER A 137 0.71 -5.64 4.30
C SER A 137 -0.14 -6.68 5.01
N ASN A 138 0.47 -7.82 5.33
CA ASN A 138 -0.12 -8.91 6.10
C ASN A 138 -1.41 -9.44 5.46
N HIS A 139 -1.36 -9.76 4.17
CA HIS A 139 -2.52 -10.28 3.42
C HIS A 139 -3.74 -9.35 3.49
N ASP A 140 -3.53 -8.07 3.18
CA ASP A 140 -4.54 -7.02 3.20
C ASP A 140 -5.19 -6.71 4.56
N SER A 141 -4.59 -7.18 5.67
CA SER A 141 -5.15 -6.93 7.01
C SER A 141 -4.73 -5.60 7.62
N ILE A 142 -3.60 -5.01 7.18
CA ILE A 142 -3.07 -3.76 7.73
C ILE A 142 -2.87 -2.72 6.62
N LEU A 143 -3.50 -1.56 6.78
CA LEU A 143 -3.24 -0.36 6.00
C LEU A 143 -2.32 0.57 6.77
N TRP A 144 -1.13 0.83 6.24
CA TRP A 144 -0.17 1.78 6.79
C TRP A 144 -0.33 3.12 6.12
N VAL A 145 -0.54 4.19 6.89
CA VAL A 145 -0.81 5.52 6.36
C VAL A 145 0.25 6.50 6.84
N SER A 146 0.90 7.20 5.91
CA SER A 146 1.82 8.28 6.25
C SER A 146 1.08 9.58 6.55
N LEU A 147 1.47 10.25 7.64
CA LEU A 147 0.84 11.50 8.10
C LEU A 147 1.80 12.69 7.90
N HIS A 148 1.46 13.55 6.93
CA HIS A 148 2.31 14.62 6.40
C HIS A 148 2.97 15.51 7.46
N ASN A 149 2.22 15.86 8.50
CA ASN A 149 2.60 16.85 9.50
C ASN A 149 2.74 16.24 10.90
N ALA A 150 2.59 14.91 11.04
CA ALA A 150 2.73 14.22 12.32
C ALA A 150 4.10 13.55 12.52
N GLU A 151 4.97 13.58 11.49
CA GLU A 151 6.31 12.96 11.49
C GLU A 151 6.25 11.46 11.79
N GLY A 152 5.28 10.77 11.21
CA GLY A 152 5.10 9.34 11.44
C GLY A 152 4.05 8.71 10.55
N ILE A 153 3.86 7.42 10.78
CA ILE A 153 2.86 6.59 10.14
C ILE A 153 1.90 6.05 11.20
N VAL A 154 0.73 5.61 10.74
CA VAL A 154 -0.25 4.91 11.58
C VAL A 154 -0.69 3.60 10.90
N PRO A 155 -0.86 2.50 11.64
CA PRO A 155 -1.56 1.32 11.15
C PRO A 155 -3.07 1.43 11.38
N ILE A 156 -3.84 0.94 10.40
CA ILE A 156 -5.28 0.68 10.51
C ILE A 156 -5.48 -0.81 10.24
N LEU A 157 -5.96 -1.55 11.25
CA LEU A 157 -6.34 -2.96 11.08
C LEU A 157 -7.69 -3.02 10.38
N LEU A 158 -7.69 -3.37 9.09
CA LEU A 158 -8.86 -3.28 8.22
C LEU A 158 -9.96 -4.27 8.60
N ASN A 159 -9.56 -5.43 9.12
CA ASN A 159 -10.42 -6.56 9.45
C ASN A 159 -10.62 -6.76 10.97
N ASP A 160 -10.02 -5.89 11.81
CA ASP A 160 -10.08 -6.02 13.27
C ASP A 160 -10.27 -4.65 13.95
N ILE A 161 -11.39 -4.01 13.61
CA ILE A 161 -11.85 -2.78 14.25
C ILE A 161 -12.00 -2.96 15.78
N PRO A 162 -12.57 -4.07 16.31
CA PRO A 162 -12.66 -4.30 17.75
C PRO A 162 -11.30 -4.22 18.47
N LYS A 163 -10.24 -4.84 17.93
CA LYS A 163 -8.89 -4.75 18.51
C LYS A 163 -8.41 -3.30 18.57
N MET A 164 -8.68 -2.50 17.53
CA MET A 164 -8.31 -1.08 17.50
C MET A 164 -9.16 -0.18 18.41
N LYS A 165 -10.41 -0.55 18.69
CA LYS A 165 -11.28 0.13 19.68
C LYS A 165 -10.81 -0.12 21.11
N ALA A 166 -10.31 -1.32 21.38
CA ALA A 166 -9.80 -1.73 22.69
C ALA A 166 -8.45 -1.09 23.04
N LEU A 167 -7.76 -0.49 22.07
CA LEU A 167 -6.61 0.38 22.33
C LEU A 167 -7.12 1.64 23.03
N HIS A 168 -6.87 1.76 24.33
CA HIS A 168 -7.29 2.94 25.09
C HIS A 168 -6.14 3.97 25.19
N PRO A 169 -6.44 5.28 25.21
CA PRO A 169 -5.45 6.35 25.31
C PRO A 169 -4.73 6.42 26.68
N GLU A 170 -5.13 5.62 27.66
CA GLU A 170 -4.50 5.60 28.98
C GLU A 170 -3.28 4.68 29.02
N ARG A 171 -2.17 5.16 28.44
CA ARG A 171 -0.77 4.90 28.86
C ARG A 171 0.28 5.48 27.91
N ASP A 172 -0.09 5.91 26.70
CA ASP A 172 0.89 6.42 25.73
C ASP A 172 0.33 7.55 24.86
N SER A 173 0.98 8.73 24.91
CA SER A 173 0.53 9.99 24.30
C SER A 173 0.63 10.05 22.76
N LEU A 174 1.11 8.97 22.13
CA LEU A 174 1.39 8.89 20.70
C LEU A 174 0.34 8.04 19.98
N GLN A 175 -0.95 8.35 20.15
CA GLN A 175 -2.04 7.72 19.40
C GLN A 175 -2.87 8.77 18.65
N LYS A 176 -3.52 8.34 17.57
CA LYS A 176 -4.44 9.13 16.75
C LYS A 176 -5.84 8.55 16.87
N GLU A 177 -6.77 9.37 17.34
CA GLU A 177 -8.19 9.06 17.33
C GLU A 177 -8.71 9.15 15.88
N VAL A 178 -9.37 8.09 15.43
CA VAL A 178 -9.95 7.99 14.09
C VAL A 178 -11.40 7.51 14.22
N LYS A 179 -12.33 8.26 13.64
CA LYS A 179 -13.72 7.83 13.49
C LYS A 179 -13.86 6.95 12.26
N VAL A 180 -14.47 5.79 12.40
CA VAL A 180 -14.85 4.92 11.27
C VAL A 180 -16.32 5.15 10.99
N ILE A 181 -16.62 5.76 9.85
CA ILE A 181 -17.98 6.14 9.44
C ILE A 181 -18.41 5.19 8.32
N TYR A 182 -19.54 4.53 8.47
CA TYR A 182 -20.06 3.57 7.49
C TYR A 182 -21.14 4.21 6.60
N THR A 183 -21.21 3.83 5.33
CA THR A 183 -22.22 4.35 4.39
C THR A 183 -23.53 3.57 4.40
N ASN A 184 -23.64 2.52 5.21
CA ASN A 184 -24.83 1.68 5.37
C ASN A 184 -25.63 2.01 6.65
N ASP A 185 -25.56 3.25 7.12
CA ASP A 185 -26.22 3.74 8.34
C ASP A 185 -25.83 3.04 9.66
N ALA A 186 -24.79 2.20 9.66
CA ALA A 186 -24.26 1.64 10.89
C ALA A 186 -23.66 2.73 11.79
N THR A 187 -23.79 2.55 13.11
CA THR A 187 -23.23 3.47 14.11
C THR A 187 -21.72 3.63 13.89
N PRO A 188 -21.19 4.87 13.80
CA PRO A 188 -19.76 5.08 13.66
C PRO A 188 -18.96 4.53 14.85
N ASP A 189 -17.79 3.96 14.57
CA ASP A 189 -16.83 3.55 15.59
C ASP A 189 -15.78 4.64 15.83
N THR A 190 -15.14 4.59 17.00
CA THR A 190 -13.91 5.34 17.29
C THR A 190 -12.80 4.34 17.56
N ILE A 191 -11.75 4.38 16.76
CA ILE A 191 -10.53 3.58 16.93
C ILE A 191 -9.35 4.46 17.32
N TYR A 192 -8.32 3.85 17.89
CA TYR A 192 -7.07 4.52 18.22
C TYR A 192 -5.91 3.87 17.47
N CYS A 193 -5.23 4.65 16.65
CA CYS A 193 -4.08 4.17 15.88
C CYS A 193 -2.77 4.66 16.52
N PRO A 194 -1.78 3.80 16.81
CA PRO A 194 -0.49 4.26 17.28
C PRO A 194 0.22 5.11 16.22
N LEU A 195 0.80 6.22 16.63
CA LEU A 195 1.70 7.03 15.83
C LEU A 195 3.12 6.48 15.97
N ILE A 196 3.58 5.80 14.93
CA ILE A 196 4.95 5.29 14.85
C ILE A 196 5.82 6.35 14.20
N LYS A 197 6.78 6.87 14.96
CA LYS A 197 7.64 7.97 14.52
C LYS A 197 8.60 7.54 13.40
N THR A 198 8.69 8.38 12.37
CA THR A 198 9.61 8.25 11.24
C THR A 198 10.51 9.50 11.19
N GLY A 199 10.92 9.93 10.00
CA GLY A 199 11.48 11.26 9.78
C GLY A 199 10.40 12.33 9.51
N LYS A 200 10.86 13.54 9.16
CA LYS A 200 10.01 14.71 8.97
C LYS A 200 9.33 14.71 7.61
N THR A 201 8.02 14.95 7.64
CA THR A 201 7.16 14.96 6.45
C THR A 201 7.25 13.67 5.65
N PRO A 202 6.79 12.55 6.24
CA PRO A 202 6.74 11.27 5.55
C PRO A 202 5.83 11.39 4.31
N LYS A 203 6.26 10.73 3.24
CA LYS A 203 5.59 10.68 1.94
C LYS A 203 5.27 9.24 1.59
N VAL A 204 6.04 8.65 0.67
CA VAL A 204 5.81 7.31 0.14
C VAL A 204 6.16 6.31 1.21
N ILE A 205 5.27 5.34 1.39
CA ILE A 205 5.45 4.17 2.21
C ILE A 205 5.32 2.95 1.30
N VAL A 206 6.21 1.97 1.46
CA VAL A 206 6.14 0.68 0.76
C VAL A 206 6.39 -0.45 1.76
N ALA A 207 5.64 -1.53 1.63
CA ALA A 207 5.90 -2.78 2.32
C ALA A 207 6.68 -3.72 1.40
N ASP A 208 7.57 -4.54 1.97
CA ASP A 208 8.16 -5.64 1.23
C ASP A 208 7.15 -6.77 1.02
N LYS A 209 7.43 -7.67 0.07
CA LYS A 209 6.47 -8.74 -0.29
C LYS A 209 6.18 -9.70 0.86
N LYS A 210 7.12 -9.85 1.81
CA LYS A 210 6.96 -10.74 2.97
C LYS A 210 6.27 -10.07 4.15
N SER A 211 5.91 -8.77 4.05
CA SER A 211 5.35 -8.01 5.17
C SER A 211 6.24 -8.04 6.43
N GLN A 212 7.55 -7.99 6.22
CA GLN A 212 8.57 -7.93 7.26
C GLN A 212 9.04 -6.49 7.50
N TYR A 213 9.05 -5.65 6.46
CA TYR A 213 9.60 -4.31 6.53
C TYR A 213 8.70 -3.28 5.86
N LEU A 214 8.72 -2.07 6.42
CA LEU A 214 8.22 -0.85 5.79
C LEU A 214 9.38 0.09 5.50
N LEU A 215 9.36 0.73 4.33
CA LEU A 215 10.24 1.84 4.00
C LEU A 215 9.39 3.10 3.82
N VAL A 216 9.78 4.20 4.46
CA VAL A 216 9.06 5.48 4.43
C VAL A 216 10.01 6.61 4.04
N SER A 217 9.74 7.28 2.92
CA SER A 217 10.54 8.45 2.51
C SER A 217 10.13 9.69 3.29
N ASN A 218 11.11 10.38 3.86
CA ASN A 218 10.88 11.57 4.69
C ASN A 218 11.47 12.80 4.02
N TRP A 219 10.59 13.66 3.52
CA TRP A 219 10.95 14.78 2.66
C TRP A 219 11.87 15.79 3.34
N HIS A 220 11.49 16.28 4.53
CA HIS A 220 12.20 17.38 5.21
C HIS A 220 13.32 16.90 6.12
N SER A 221 13.43 15.60 6.39
CA SER A 221 14.58 15.04 7.11
C SER A 221 15.60 14.38 6.19
N HIS A 222 15.40 14.41 4.88
CA HIS A 222 16.36 13.91 3.89
C HIS A 222 16.74 12.44 4.15
N SER A 223 15.77 11.63 4.58
CA SER A 223 16.00 10.27 5.06
C SER A 223 14.91 9.30 4.61
N THR A 224 15.23 8.01 4.60
CA THR A 224 14.24 6.93 4.50
C THR A 224 14.23 6.16 5.82
N SER A 225 13.07 6.05 6.45
CA SER A 225 12.89 5.23 7.64
C SER A 225 12.65 3.79 7.23
N VAL A 226 13.31 2.85 7.88
CA VAL A 226 13.08 1.42 7.79
C VAL A 226 12.44 0.97 9.10
N LEU A 227 11.32 0.26 9.01
CA LEU A 227 10.63 -0.29 10.17
C LEU A 227 10.46 -1.79 9.99
N THR A 228 10.56 -2.54 11.08
CA THR A 228 10.16 -3.96 11.14
C THR A 228 8.67 -4.04 11.46
N ILE A 229 7.91 -4.83 10.71
CA ILE A 229 6.49 -5.10 10.94
C ILE A 229 6.36 -6.23 11.97
N ASP A 230 5.50 -6.03 12.96
CA ASP A 230 5.15 -7.00 14.00
C ASP A 230 3.64 -6.90 14.29
N PRO A 231 2.77 -7.60 13.53
CA PRO A 231 1.32 -7.40 13.59
C PRO A 231 0.68 -7.84 14.92
N ASP A 232 1.43 -8.61 15.73
CA ASP A 232 0.93 -9.20 16.98
C ASP A 232 1.20 -8.30 18.18
N HIS A 233 2.22 -7.43 18.11
CA HIS A 233 2.63 -6.57 19.22
C HIS A 233 2.43 -5.09 18.92
N PHE A 234 1.87 -4.34 19.87
CA PHE A 234 1.77 -2.88 19.77
C PHE A 234 3.18 -2.23 19.73
N PRO A 235 3.45 -1.28 18.81
CA PRO A 235 2.53 -0.52 17.99
C PRO A 235 2.41 -1.03 16.53
N PHE A 236 2.55 -2.34 16.33
CA PHE A 236 2.45 -3.07 15.06
C PHE A 236 3.68 -2.97 14.13
N ALA A 237 4.56 -1.99 14.36
CA ALA A 237 5.85 -1.90 13.71
C ALA A 237 6.82 -1.09 14.58
N TYR A 238 8.12 -1.31 14.40
CA TYR A 238 9.18 -0.63 15.15
C TYR A 238 10.21 -0.04 14.21
N LEU A 239 10.60 1.22 14.46
CA LEU A 239 11.66 1.87 13.69
C LEU A 239 12.99 1.13 13.90
N LEU A 240 13.53 0.59 12.82
CA LEU A 240 14.82 -0.08 12.79
C LEU A 240 15.95 0.92 12.52
N LYS A 241 15.79 1.76 11.50
CA LYS A 241 16.84 2.69 11.05
C LYS A 241 16.29 3.90 10.32
N ASN A 242 16.94 5.05 10.44
CA ASN A 242 16.80 6.18 9.52
C ASN A 242 18.04 6.27 8.65
N ILE A 243 17.89 5.98 7.36
CA ILE A 243 18.98 6.01 6.39
C ILE A 243 19.05 7.40 5.78
N SER A 244 20.20 8.05 5.83
CA SER A 244 20.41 9.35 5.17
C SER A 244 20.40 9.18 3.65
N MET A 245 19.64 10.05 2.97
CA MET A 245 19.52 10.09 1.50
C MET A 245 20.31 11.26 0.90
N GLY A 246 20.89 12.13 1.74
CA GLY A 246 21.67 13.32 1.36
C GLY A 246 20.87 14.46 0.74
N ALA A 247 19.71 14.21 0.14
CA ALA A 247 18.77 15.20 -0.37
C ALA A 247 17.33 14.66 -0.25
N ILE A 248 16.34 15.40 -0.78
CA ILE A 248 14.92 15.11 -0.61
C ILE A 248 14.53 13.78 -1.28
N PRO A 249 14.17 12.73 -0.52
CA PRO A 249 13.69 11.47 -1.09
C PRO A 249 12.18 11.53 -1.37
N ARG A 250 11.71 10.73 -2.34
CA ARG A 250 10.27 10.55 -2.58
C ARG A 250 9.89 9.12 -2.96
N GLY A 251 9.81 8.79 -4.25
CA GLY A 251 9.41 7.45 -4.71
C GLY A 251 10.35 6.37 -4.18
N ILE A 252 9.79 5.24 -3.77
CA ILE A 252 10.53 4.06 -3.33
C ILE A 252 9.99 2.87 -4.12
N VAL A 253 10.88 2.00 -4.58
CA VAL A 253 10.51 0.66 -5.07
C VAL A 253 11.40 -0.39 -4.41
N VAL A 254 10.83 -1.55 -4.08
CA VAL A 254 11.51 -2.68 -3.46
C VAL A 254 11.69 -3.79 -4.49
N ASP A 255 12.94 -4.18 -4.69
CA ASP A 255 13.34 -5.38 -5.44
C ASP A 255 13.57 -6.52 -4.45
N ASN A 256 12.52 -7.31 -4.22
CA ASN A 256 12.55 -8.44 -3.30
C ASN A 256 13.46 -9.58 -3.78
N ASN A 257 13.76 -9.66 -5.09
CA ASN A 257 14.57 -10.75 -5.65
C ASN A 257 16.06 -10.52 -5.40
N ASN A 258 16.49 -9.25 -5.46
CA ASN A 258 17.89 -8.87 -5.25
C ASN A 258 18.14 -8.18 -3.89
N GLU A 259 17.15 -8.16 -3.01
CA GLU A 259 17.21 -7.55 -1.67
C GLU A 259 17.74 -6.11 -1.70
N ARG A 260 17.22 -5.34 -2.66
CA ARG A 260 17.54 -3.93 -2.84
C ARG A 260 16.27 -3.08 -2.80
N SER A 261 16.41 -1.84 -2.36
CA SER A 261 15.40 -0.82 -2.60
C SER A 261 16.01 0.39 -3.29
N PHE A 262 15.21 1.03 -4.12
CA PHE A 262 15.61 2.18 -4.93
C PHE A 262 14.78 3.38 -4.50
N VAL A 263 15.44 4.48 -4.18
CA VAL A 263 14.82 5.71 -3.67
C VAL A 263 15.11 6.87 -4.61
N ALA A 264 14.07 7.42 -5.23
CA ALA A 264 14.20 8.60 -6.07
C ALA A 264 14.52 9.83 -5.22
N ILE A 265 15.64 10.49 -5.53
CA ILE A 265 16.07 11.70 -4.85
C ILE A 265 15.58 12.91 -5.64
N MET A 266 14.33 13.29 -5.39
CA MET A 266 13.64 14.39 -6.08
C MET A 266 14.38 15.73 -5.94
N GLY A 267 15.08 15.95 -4.82
CA GLY A 267 15.92 17.14 -4.63
C GLY A 267 17.24 17.13 -5.41
N GLY A 268 17.46 16.20 -6.34
CA GLY A 268 18.70 16.05 -7.09
C GLY A 268 18.52 15.32 -8.42
N ALA A 269 19.57 14.60 -8.83
CA ALA A 269 19.68 13.91 -10.11
C ALA A 269 20.21 12.47 -9.92
N ARG A 270 19.70 11.77 -8.91
CA ARG A 270 20.12 10.41 -8.57
C ARG A 270 18.98 9.56 -8.01
N ILE A 271 19.15 8.24 -8.10
CA ILE A 271 18.39 7.24 -7.38
C ILE A 271 19.36 6.58 -6.40
N ASN A 272 19.06 6.68 -5.10
CA ASN A 272 19.84 5.95 -4.10
C ASN A 272 19.45 4.47 -4.13
N VAL A 273 20.45 3.59 -3.97
CA VAL A 273 20.27 2.15 -3.84
C VAL A 273 20.54 1.80 -2.38
N VAL A 274 19.65 1.04 -1.75
CA VAL A 274 19.78 0.59 -0.37
C VAL A 274 19.78 -0.92 -0.33
N ASN A 275 20.81 -1.50 0.30
CA ASN A 275 20.88 -2.91 0.59
C ASN A 275 19.89 -3.28 1.71
N MET A 276 18.96 -4.20 1.47
CA MET A 276 17.92 -4.54 2.45
C MET A 276 18.36 -5.57 3.50
N LYS A 277 19.56 -6.16 3.36
CA LYS A 277 20.15 -7.01 4.40
C LYS A 277 20.87 -6.17 5.46
N THR A 278 21.60 -5.14 5.03
CA THR A 278 22.44 -4.31 5.93
C THR A 278 21.81 -2.95 6.24
N TRP A 279 20.82 -2.53 5.46
CA TRP A 279 20.22 -1.19 5.51
C TRP A 279 21.24 -0.06 5.31
N GLU A 280 22.24 -0.31 4.46
CA GLU A 280 23.25 0.66 4.05
C GLU A 280 23.03 1.12 2.61
N ASN A 281 23.48 2.35 2.32
CA ASN A 281 23.48 2.85 0.95
C ASN A 281 24.57 2.12 0.13
N GLU A 282 24.19 1.66 -1.05
CA GLU A 282 25.09 1.25 -2.12
C GLU A 282 25.38 2.47 -3.05
N PRO A 283 26.35 2.37 -3.97
CA PRO A 283 26.58 3.42 -4.96
C PRO A 283 25.29 3.83 -5.68
N PRO A 284 24.99 5.14 -5.77
CA PRO A 284 23.74 5.60 -6.37
C PRO A 284 23.79 5.48 -7.90
N ILE A 285 22.60 5.46 -8.50
CA ILE A 285 22.44 5.55 -9.95
C ILE A 285 22.25 7.02 -10.32
N ASN A 286 23.10 7.55 -11.19
CA ASN A 286 22.94 8.90 -11.73
C ASN A 286 21.81 8.90 -12.77
N VAL A 287 20.91 9.87 -12.67
CA VAL A 287 19.73 10.01 -13.54
C VAL A 287 19.50 11.47 -13.89
N ALA A 288 18.49 11.76 -14.72
CA ALA A 288 18.11 13.14 -14.98
C ALA A 288 17.54 13.83 -13.74
N SER A 289 17.51 15.17 -13.76
CA SER A 289 17.09 15.98 -12.61
C SER A 289 15.63 15.76 -12.23
N ASN A 290 15.35 15.88 -10.93
CA ASN A 290 14.01 15.80 -10.32
C ASN A 290 13.27 14.46 -10.55
N PRO A 291 13.92 13.29 -10.31
CA PRO A 291 13.25 12.00 -10.35
C PRO A 291 12.24 11.93 -9.20
N ARG A 292 11.00 11.50 -9.48
CA ARG A 292 9.90 11.61 -8.50
C ARG A 292 9.31 10.29 -8.04
N HIS A 293 8.84 9.46 -8.97
CA HIS A 293 8.24 8.16 -8.69
C HIS A 293 8.99 7.07 -9.44
N LEU A 294 8.99 5.87 -8.87
CA LEU A 294 9.68 4.69 -9.40
C LEU A 294 8.70 3.52 -9.44
N VAL A 295 8.79 2.71 -10.49
CA VAL A 295 8.23 1.35 -10.53
C VAL A 295 9.23 0.42 -11.20
N MET A 296 9.18 -0.87 -10.88
CA MET A 296 10.05 -1.88 -11.45
C MET A 296 9.21 -2.90 -12.21
N ASP A 297 9.65 -3.29 -13.41
CA ASP A 297 8.99 -4.36 -14.16
C ASP A 297 9.52 -5.75 -13.80
N THR A 298 8.90 -6.79 -14.36
CA THR A 298 9.30 -8.18 -14.12
C THR A 298 10.66 -8.56 -14.72
N LYS A 299 11.22 -7.72 -15.60
CA LYS A 299 12.56 -7.87 -16.16
C LYS A 299 13.63 -7.18 -15.29
N GLY A 300 13.23 -6.56 -14.17
CA GLY A 300 14.12 -5.83 -13.28
C GLY A 300 14.50 -4.44 -13.80
N ARG A 301 13.82 -3.89 -14.81
CA ARG A 301 14.06 -2.53 -15.29
C ARG A 301 13.34 -1.51 -14.41
N LEU A 302 13.97 -0.38 -14.15
CA LEU A 302 13.38 0.73 -13.40
C LEU A 302 12.73 1.74 -14.34
N PHE A 303 11.46 2.06 -14.09
CA PHE A 303 10.80 3.20 -14.71
C PHE A 303 10.77 4.37 -13.74
N VAL A 304 11.05 5.57 -14.23
CA VAL A 304 11.09 6.80 -13.44
C VAL A 304 10.31 7.91 -14.11
N SER A 305 9.61 8.71 -13.31
CA SER A 305 9.03 9.98 -13.76
C SER A 305 9.97 11.15 -13.42
N TYR A 306 10.35 11.95 -14.41
CA TYR A 306 11.08 13.20 -14.22
C TYR A 306 10.12 14.38 -14.22
N ASN A 307 9.73 14.81 -13.03
CA ASN A 307 8.65 15.76 -12.83
C ASN A 307 8.91 17.11 -13.53
N MET A 308 10.07 17.73 -13.33
CA MET A 308 10.37 19.00 -14.01
C MET A 308 10.61 18.87 -15.53
N LEU A 309 11.02 17.70 -16.02
CA LEU A 309 11.38 17.49 -17.43
C LEU A 309 10.21 17.09 -18.33
N SER A 310 9.04 16.80 -17.74
CA SER A 310 7.87 16.28 -18.47
C SER A 310 8.22 15.04 -19.29
N GLU A 311 8.88 14.09 -18.64
CA GLU A 311 9.41 12.88 -19.25
C GLU A 311 9.32 11.68 -18.30
N VAL A 312 9.16 10.50 -18.88
CA VAL A 312 9.41 9.21 -18.22
C VAL A 312 10.58 8.50 -18.89
N ALA A 313 11.31 7.71 -18.12
CA ALA A 313 12.43 6.90 -18.63
C ALA A 313 12.38 5.48 -18.08
N CYS A 314 12.93 4.55 -18.85
CA CYS A 314 13.30 3.21 -18.42
C CYS A 314 14.82 3.15 -18.26
N ILE A 315 15.29 2.59 -17.17
CA ILE A 315 16.69 2.55 -16.75
C ILE A 315 17.04 1.11 -16.37
N ASP A 316 18.23 0.68 -16.76
CA ASP A 316 18.84 -0.53 -16.19
C ASP A 316 19.45 -0.19 -14.82
N PRO A 317 18.93 -0.75 -13.71
CA PRO A 317 19.43 -0.45 -12.38
C PRO A 317 20.84 -0.97 -12.09
N LEU A 318 21.36 -1.92 -12.88
CA LEU A 318 22.70 -2.48 -12.69
C LEU A 318 23.77 -1.56 -13.27
N THR A 319 23.51 -1.01 -14.46
CA THR A 319 24.46 -0.17 -15.18
C THR A 319 24.19 1.33 -14.99
N GLY A 320 22.98 1.70 -14.59
CA GLY A 320 22.49 3.07 -14.56
C GLY A 320 22.19 3.65 -15.95
N GLN A 321 22.27 2.83 -17.00
CA GLN A 321 22.01 3.27 -18.37
C GLN A 321 20.53 3.58 -18.55
N THR A 322 20.22 4.74 -19.12
CA THR A 322 18.87 5.03 -19.64
C THR A 322 18.66 4.22 -20.92
N LEU A 323 17.70 3.30 -20.90
CA LEU A 323 17.38 2.41 -22.02
C LEU A 323 16.53 3.12 -23.07
N PHE A 324 15.53 3.88 -22.62
CA PHE A 324 14.68 4.71 -23.48
C PHE A 324 13.90 5.72 -22.65
N THR A 325 13.42 6.78 -23.30
CA THR A 325 12.60 7.84 -22.69
C THR A 325 11.39 8.17 -23.54
N ALA A 326 10.39 8.82 -22.96
CA ALA A 326 9.27 9.41 -23.70
C ALA A 326 8.72 10.66 -23.02
N LYS A 327 8.30 11.62 -23.84
CA LYS A 327 7.70 12.87 -23.38
C LYS A 327 6.29 12.63 -22.85
N THR A 328 6.02 13.22 -21.69
CA THR A 328 4.71 13.24 -21.06
C THR A 328 4.10 14.64 -21.14
N GLU A 329 2.85 14.75 -20.75
CA GLU A 329 2.26 16.02 -20.33
C GLU A 329 2.93 16.58 -19.07
N SER A 330 2.64 17.84 -18.77
CA SER A 330 3.43 18.60 -17.80
C SER A 330 3.39 18.05 -16.37
N HIS A 331 4.57 17.93 -15.76
CA HIS A 331 4.80 17.51 -14.36
C HIS A 331 4.31 16.10 -14.06
N PRO A 332 4.89 15.05 -14.68
CA PRO A 332 4.55 13.67 -14.41
C PRO A 332 4.83 13.34 -12.94
N ARG A 333 3.90 12.62 -12.33
CA ARG A 333 3.87 12.32 -10.91
C ARG A 333 3.91 10.82 -10.65
N THR A 334 2.79 10.21 -10.30
CA THR A 334 2.75 8.78 -10.02
C THR A 334 2.68 8.04 -11.35
N ILE A 335 3.48 6.99 -11.45
CA ILE A 335 3.52 6.07 -12.56
C ILE A 335 3.20 4.67 -12.07
N ILE A 336 2.49 3.88 -12.88
CA ILE A 336 2.17 2.50 -12.56
C ILE A 336 2.14 1.64 -13.83
N LEU A 337 2.61 0.39 -13.69
CA LEU A 337 2.62 -0.60 -14.76
C LEU A 337 1.33 -1.42 -14.72
N SER A 338 0.82 -1.80 -15.89
CA SER A 338 -0.16 -2.89 -15.98
C SER A 338 0.40 -4.20 -15.42
N LYS A 339 -0.47 -5.11 -14.95
CA LYS A 339 -0.11 -6.43 -14.39
C LYS A 339 0.73 -7.26 -15.37
N ASN A 340 0.51 -7.11 -16.67
CA ASN A 340 1.30 -7.78 -17.71
C ASN A 340 2.59 -7.03 -18.10
N GLY A 341 2.86 -5.87 -17.52
CA GLY A 341 4.05 -5.05 -17.78
C GLY A 341 4.12 -4.42 -19.18
N GLN A 342 3.03 -4.43 -19.96
CA GLN A 342 3.00 -3.89 -21.32
C GLN A 342 2.54 -2.43 -21.40
N PHE A 343 1.99 -1.88 -20.33
CA PHE A 343 1.49 -0.50 -20.32
C PHE A 343 2.00 0.26 -19.09
N LEU A 344 2.31 1.55 -19.29
CA LEU A 344 2.70 2.49 -18.24
C LEU A 344 1.68 3.64 -18.20
N PHE A 345 1.05 3.84 -17.05
CA PHE A 345 0.12 4.94 -16.78
C PHE A 345 0.84 6.04 -16.02
N VAL A 346 0.66 7.29 -16.43
CA VAL A 346 1.42 8.45 -15.92
C VAL A 346 0.49 9.62 -15.63
N THR A 347 0.35 9.97 -14.35
CA THR A 347 -0.41 11.16 -13.95
C THR A 347 0.41 12.43 -14.18
N CYS A 348 -0.14 13.40 -14.89
CA CYS A 348 0.54 14.65 -15.25
C CYS A 348 -0.11 15.84 -14.55
N TYR A 349 0.53 16.30 -13.47
CA TYR A 349 -0.08 17.19 -12.47
C TYR A 349 -0.43 18.57 -13.01
N LYS A 350 0.51 19.24 -13.69
CA LYS A 350 0.22 20.56 -14.29
C LYS A 350 -0.49 20.40 -15.64
N GLY A 351 -0.26 19.28 -16.33
CA GLY A 351 -0.94 18.94 -17.58
C GLY A 351 -2.44 18.67 -17.42
N ASN A 352 -2.91 18.29 -16.22
CA ASN A 352 -4.29 17.84 -15.99
C ASN A 352 -4.65 16.61 -16.84
N LYS A 353 -3.70 15.69 -16.99
CA LYS A 353 -3.79 14.55 -17.91
C LYS A 353 -3.37 13.24 -17.25
N LEU A 354 -3.90 12.14 -17.77
CA LEU A 354 -3.36 10.80 -17.63
C LEU A 354 -2.75 10.40 -18.99
N ASP A 355 -1.44 10.28 -19.07
CA ASP A 355 -0.77 9.70 -20.24
C ASP A 355 -0.68 8.18 -20.08
N VAL A 356 -0.90 7.44 -21.16
CA VAL A 356 -0.79 5.99 -21.22
C VAL A 356 0.18 5.61 -22.33
N PHE A 357 1.17 4.79 -22.00
CA PHE A 357 2.19 4.32 -22.94
C PHE A 357 2.12 2.80 -23.09
N LYS A 358 2.21 2.31 -24.33
CA LYS A 358 2.55 0.92 -24.62
C LYS A 358 4.06 0.77 -24.57
N ILE A 359 4.53 -0.21 -23.80
CA ILE A 359 5.94 -0.57 -23.67
C ILE A 359 6.27 -1.53 -24.81
N VAL A 360 7.17 -1.12 -25.68
CA VAL A 360 7.74 -1.95 -26.75
C VAL A 360 9.22 -2.22 -26.42
N ASP A 361 9.87 -3.13 -27.14
CA ASP A 361 11.21 -3.63 -26.78
C ASP A 361 12.21 -2.53 -26.44
N ASN A 362 12.23 -1.46 -27.24
CA ASN A 362 13.18 -0.36 -27.14
C ASN A 362 12.52 1.01 -26.95
N GLY A 363 11.30 1.07 -26.40
CA GLY A 363 10.63 2.36 -26.28
C GLY A 363 9.28 2.37 -25.58
N LEU A 364 8.75 3.58 -25.49
CA LEU A 364 7.42 3.90 -24.97
C LEU A 364 6.63 4.61 -26.06
N VAL A 365 5.52 4.01 -26.49
CA VAL A 365 4.61 4.62 -27.47
C VAL A 365 3.42 5.20 -26.72
N LYS A 366 3.25 6.52 -26.73
CA LYS A 366 2.07 7.16 -26.11
C LYS A 366 0.82 6.78 -26.92
N ILE A 367 -0.08 6.03 -26.31
CA ILE A 367 -1.35 5.60 -26.94
C ILE A 367 -2.53 6.47 -26.50
N TYR A 368 -2.44 7.11 -25.34
CA TYR A 368 -3.46 8.04 -24.86
C TYR A 368 -2.87 9.22 -24.09
N SER A 369 -3.56 10.35 -24.14
CA SER A 369 -3.39 11.51 -23.24
C SER A 369 -4.76 12.03 -22.82
N LEU A 370 -5.29 11.48 -21.72
CA LEU A 370 -6.69 11.59 -21.31
C LEU A 370 -6.90 12.72 -20.32
N ASP A 371 -7.99 13.47 -20.44
CA ASP A 371 -8.32 14.56 -19.52
C ASP A 371 -8.60 14.07 -18.10
N SER A 372 -7.80 14.52 -17.13
CA SER A 372 -8.01 14.29 -15.69
C SER A 372 -7.81 15.61 -14.95
N LYS A 373 -8.78 16.51 -15.08
CA LYS A 373 -8.75 17.85 -14.48
C LYS A 373 -8.67 17.78 -12.95
N GLY A 374 -8.04 18.78 -12.35
CA GLY A 374 -7.91 18.88 -10.89
C GLY A 374 -6.55 18.44 -10.37
N ARG A 375 -5.51 18.60 -11.19
CA ARG A 375 -4.11 18.31 -10.89
C ARG A 375 -3.88 16.87 -10.41
N PRO A 376 -3.87 15.89 -11.33
CA PRO A 376 -3.84 14.48 -10.98
C PRO A 376 -2.53 14.11 -10.26
N VAL A 377 -2.61 13.24 -9.25
CA VAL A 377 -1.45 12.89 -8.41
C VAL A 377 -1.22 11.40 -8.31
N GLY A 378 -2.11 10.67 -7.65
CA GLY A 378 -2.04 9.22 -7.51
C GLY A 378 -2.82 8.53 -8.61
N VAL A 379 -2.36 7.34 -8.99
CA VAL A 379 -3.07 6.41 -9.84
C VAL A 379 -2.76 5.01 -9.37
N ASP A 380 -3.78 4.15 -9.33
CA ASP A 380 -3.64 2.71 -9.22
C ASP A 380 -4.58 2.03 -10.24
N ILE A 381 -4.36 0.76 -10.51
CA ILE A 381 -5.06 0.01 -11.54
C ILE A 381 -5.80 -1.21 -10.99
N PHE A 382 -7.01 -1.41 -11.49
CA PHE A 382 -7.73 -2.67 -11.39
C PHE A 382 -7.66 -3.40 -12.73
N GLU A 383 -7.55 -4.72 -12.68
CA GLU A 383 -7.46 -5.56 -13.87
C GLU A 383 -8.09 -6.92 -13.62
N ASP A 384 -9.11 -7.25 -14.42
CA ASP A 384 -9.68 -8.59 -14.61
C ASP A 384 -9.34 -9.11 -16.02
N ASP A 385 -10.00 -10.17 -16.46
CA ASP A 385 -9.70 -10.80 -17.75
C ASP A 385 -10.04 -9.93 -18.97
N ASP A 386 -11.05 -9.09 -18.86
CA ASP A 386 -11.64 -8.40 -20.01
C ASP A 386 -11.35 -6.90 -19.96
N THR A 387 -11.07 -6.34 -18.77
CA THR A 387 -10.99 -4.90 -18.53
C THR A 387 -9.77 -4.50 -17.71
N LEU A 388 -9.29 -3.29 -17.98
CA LEU A 388 -8.35 -2.56 -17.15
C LEU A 388 -9.00 -1.24 -16.74
N GLU A 389 -8.93 -0.87 -15.48
CA GLU A 389 -9.36 0.43 -14.99
C GLU A 389 -8.18 1.19 -14.36
N ALA A 390 -7.97 2.44 -14.77
CA ALA A 390 -7.04 3.35 -14.09
C ALA A 390 -7.83 4.33 -13.21
N TRP A 391 -7.60 4.28 -11.90
CA TRP A 391 -8.26 5.12 -10.90
C TRP A 391 -7.35 6.28 -10.51
N VAL A 392 -7.64 7.48 -10.99
CA VAL A 392 -6.76 8.66 -10.91
C VAL A 392 -7.29 9.68 -9.91
N CYS A 393 -6.51 10.00 -8.88
CA CYS A 393 -6.83 11.05 -7.91
C CYS A 393 -6.65 12.44 -8.49
N ASN A 394 -7.67 13.29 -8.38
CA ASN A 394 -7.62 14.70 -8.76
C ASN A 394 -7.59 15.57 -7.50
N TYR A 395 -6.39 16.00 -7.13
CA TYR A 395 -6.06 16.66 -5.86
C TYR A 395 -6.90 17.90 -5.54
N THR A 396 -7.03 18.85 -6.48
CA THR A 396 -7.64 20.15 -6.17
C THR A 396 -9.15 20.13 -6.14
N ILE A 397 -9.78 19.11 -6.73
CA ILE A 397 -11.25 18.98 -6.81
C ILE A 397 -11.79 17.83 -5.97
N GLY A 398 -10.93 17.02 -5.35
CA GLY A 398 -11.35 15.96 -4.42
C GLY A 398 -12.13 14.83 -5.09
N THR A 399 -11.72 14.41 -6.28
CA THR A 399 -12.38 13.32 -7.02
C THR A 399 -11.40 12.23 -7.41
N ILE A 400 -11.94 11.05 -7.75
CA ILE A 400 -11.20 9.99 -8.42
C ILE A 400 -11.82 9.79 -9.81
N LYS A 401 -11.04 10.01 -10.88
CA LYS A 401 -11.49 9.72 -12.23
C LYS A 401 -11.08 8.30 -12.61
N VAL A 402 -12.06 7.48 -12.99
CA VAL A 402 -11.84 6.10 -13.41
C VAL A 402 -11.91 6.03 -14.92
N PHE A 403 -10.82 5.60 -15.56
CA PHE A 403 -10.77 5.33 -17.00
C PHE A 403 -10.82 3.82 -17.21
N LYS A 404 -11.85 3.34 -17.91
CA LYS A 404 -12.02 1.92 -18.22
C LYS A 404 -11.56 1.64 -19.64
N PHE A 405 -10.78 0.59 -19.81
CA PHE A 405 -10.27 0.11 -21.08
C PHE A 405 -10.72 -1.34 -21.30
N GLN A 406 -11.15 -1.66 -22.52
CA GLN A 406 -11.31 -3.04 -22.97
C GLN A 406 -9.94 -3.59 -23.36
N LYS A 407 -9.67 -4.83 -22.96
CA LYS A 407 -8.43 -5.55 -23.28
C LYS A 407 -8.61 -6.32 -24.58
N HIS A 408 -7.71 -6.09 -25.53
CA HIS A 408 -7.70 -6.81 -26.80
C HIS A 408 -6.38 -7.57 -26.97
N GLN A 409 -6.48 -8.73 -27.60
CA GLN A 409 -5.33 -9.50 -28.02
C GLN A 409 -5.18 -9.34 -29.53
N ASP A 410 -4.00 -8.95 -30.00
CA ASP A 410 -3.67 -8.87 -31.42
C ASP A 410 -3.96 -10.24 -32.09
N GLU A 411 -4.82 -10.25 -33.10
CA GLU A 411 -5.22 -11.45 -33.85
C GLU A 411 -4.01 -12.16 -34.48
N LEU A 412 -2.97 -11.41 -34.84
CA LEU A 412 -1.71 -11.92 -35.39
C LEU A 412 -0.96 -12.79 -34.37
N ASN A 413 -0.95 -12.40 -33.10
CA ASN A 413 -0.33 -13.17 -32.02
C ASN A 413 -1.16 -14.42 -31.67
N LEU A 414 -2.49 -14.34 -31.77
CA LEU A 414 -3.40 -15.48 -31.61
C LEU A 414 -3.07 -16.62 -32.60
N ALA A 415 -2.76 -16.27 -33.85
CA ALA A 415 -2.34 -17.21 -34.89
C ALA A 415 -0.98 -17.85 -34.57
N ILE A 416 0.00 -17.07 -34.10
CA ILE A 416 1.35 -17.57 -33.73
C ILE A 416 1.29 -18.46 -32.49
N THR A 417 0.53 -18.08 -31.46
CA THR A 417 0.36 -18.88 -30.24
C THR A 417 -0.37 -20.19 -30.52
N LYS A 418 -1.41 -20.19 -31.37
CA LYS A 418 -2.06 -21.43 -31.84
C LYS A 418 -1.07 -22.32 -32.59
N LYS A 419 -0.25 -21.75 -33.49
CA LYS A 419 0.75 -22.51 -34.27
C LYS A 419 1.84 -23.13 -33.38
N LYS A 420 2.33 -22.41 -32.37
CA LYS A 420 3.28 -22.93 -31.38
C LYS A 420 2.70 -24.04 -30.50
N ARG A 421 1.44 -23.91 -30.04
CA ARG A 421 0.78 -24.96 -29.26
C ARG A 421 0.55 -26.23 -30.09
N LEU A 422 0.15 -26.10 -31.35
CA LEU A 422 0.02 -27.22 -32.28
C LEU A 422 1.35 -27.93 -32.56
N SER A 423 2.46 -27.19 -32.66
CA SER A 423 3.79 -27.81 -32.83
C SER A 423 4.33 -28.49 -31.57
N GLN A 424 3.84 -28.12 -30.38
CA GLN A 424 4.23 -28.73 -29.11
C GLN A 424 3.36 -29.93 -28.73
N SER A 425 2.19 -30.11 -29.36
CA SER A 425 1.32 -31.28 -29.17
C SER A 425 1.56 -32.40 -30.19
N ILE A 426 2.53 -32.24 -31.09
CA ILE A 426 2.87 -33.21 -32.15
C ILE A 426 4.23 -33.91 -31.88
N ASN A 427 4.95 -33.50 -30.83
CA ASN A 427 6.09 -34.21 -30.26
C ASN A 427 5.70 -34.78 -28.90
#